data_AF-K2EEI4-F1
#
_entry.id   AF-K2EEI4-F1
#
_cell.length_a   1.000
_cell.length_b   1.000
_cell.length_c   1.000
_cell.angle_alpha   90.00
_cell.angle_beta   90.00
_cell.angle_gamma   90.00
#
_symmetry.space_group_name_H-M   'P 1'
#
loop_
_entity.id
_entity.type
_entity.pdbx_description
1 polymer ?
#
loop_
_entity_poly.entity_id
_entity_poly.type
_entity_poly.pdbx_seq_one_letter_code
_entity_poly.pdbx_strand_id
1 'polypeptide(L)' 'MKQTHQDRRTITLGARWDFAHNMDLKAQIDWIKGDASSIFLYESVKPGWNGQTTLFSVALDFIF' A
#
# COMPACT_ATOMS: atom_id res chain seq x y z
N MET A 1 6.83 -5.38 -29.37
CA MET A 1 6.71 -6.08 -28.07
C MET A 1 6.87 -5.02 -26.98
N LYS A 2 5.79 -4.60 -26.31
CA LYS A 2 5.89 -3.61 -25.22
C LYS A 2 6.39 -4.35 -23.98
N GLN A 3 7.65 -4.16 -23.60
CA GLN A 3 8.16 -4.62 -22.31
C GLN A 3 7.54 -3.75 -21.22
N THR A 4 6.70 -4.34 -20.38
CA THR A 4 6.22 -3.70 -19.16
C THR A 4 7.37 -3.76 -18.14
N HIS A 5 8.22 -2.73 -18.10
CA HIS A 5 9.19 -2.56 -17.01
C HIS A 5 8.42 -2.07 -15.79
N GLN A 6 8.02 -3.00 -14.93
CA GLN A 6 7.33 -2.72 -13.67
C GLN A 6 8.35 -2.83 -12.53
N ASP A 7 9.34 -1.95 -12.50
CA ASP A 7 10.28 -1.85 -11.40
C ASP A 7 9.56 -1.22 -10.19
N ARG A 8 8.79 -2.04 -9.49
CA ARG A 8 8.08 -1.67 -8.27
C ARG A 8 8.75 -2.34 -7.07
N ARG A 9 9.19 -1.52 -6.11
CA ARG A 9 9.58 -2.01 -4.78
C ARG A 9 8.58 -1.50 -3.75
N THR A 10 7.91 -2.42 -3.06
CA THR A 10 7.08 -2.10 -1.91
C THR A 10 7.73 -2.67 -0.66
N ILE A 11 7.81 -1.84 0.38
CA ILE A 11 8.20 -2.26 1.73
C ILE A 11 6.98 -2.03 2.61
N THR A 12 6.60 -3.06 3.34
CA THR A 12 5.43 -3.05 4.24
C THR A 12 5.89 -3.27 5.67
N LEU A 13 5.38 -2.47 6.59
CA LEU A 13 5.51 -2.69 8.02
C LEU A 13 4.11 -2.65 8.63
N GLY A 14 3.79 -3.64 9.45
CA GLY A 14 2.48 -3.75 10.07
C GLY A 14 2.54 -4.31 11.48
N ALA A 15 1.51 -3.98 12.25
CA ALA A 15 1.26 -4.51 13.58
C ALA A 15 -0.19 -4.97 13.68
N ARG A 16 -0.41 -6.05 14.43
CA ARG A 16 -1.72 -6.59 14.81
C ARG A 16 -1.79 -6.67 16.32
N TRP A 17 -2.93 -6.28 16.88
CA TRP A 17 -3.21 -6.39 18.30
C TRP A 17 -4.54 -7.11 18.53
N ASP A 18 -4.47 -8.35 18.99
CA ASP A 18 -5.60 -9.11 19.50
C ASP A 18 -5.96 -8.59 20.91
N PHE A 19 -6.93 -7.68 20.99
CA PHE A 19 -7.28 -6.97 22.23
C PHE A 19 -8.49 -7.57 22.95
N ALA A 20 -9.30 -8.39 22.28
CA ALA A 20 -10.40 -9.13 22.87
C ALA A 20 -10.57 -10.49 22.16
N HIS A 21 -11.31 -11.40 22.79
CA HIS A 21 -11.64 -12.67 22.13
C HIS A 21 -12.40 -12.39 20.82
N ASN A 22 -11.90 -12.96 19.73
CA ASN A 22 -12.42 -12.77 18.37
C ASN A 22 -12.38 -11.33 17.85
N MET A 23 -11.51 -10.45 18.40
CA MET A 23 -11.33 -9.10 17.89
C MET A 23 -9.86 -8.69 17.81
N ASP A 24 -9.48 -8.04 16.72
CA ASP A 24 -8.14 -7.49 16.57
C ASP A 24 -8.09 -6.17 15.80
N LEU A 25 -7.11 -5.35 16.16
CA LEU A 25 -6.80 -4.09 15.48
C LEU A 25 -5.52 -4.25 14.67
N LYS A 26 -5.55 -3.84 13.40
CA LYS A 26 -4.39 -3.84 12.51
C LYS A 26 -4.03 -2.44 12.09
N ALA A 27 -2.74 -2.15 12.06
CA ALA A 27 -2.18 -0.94 11.47
C ALA A 27 -1.05 -1.33 10.52
N GLN A 28 -1.01 -0.70 9.35
CA GLN A 28 -0.01 -0.98 8.32
C GLN A 28 0.44 0.32 7.64
N ILE A 29 1.73 0.37 7.33
CA ILE A 29 2.35 1.38 6.48
C ILE A 29 3.06 0.70 5.31
N ASP A 30 2.76 1.16 4.11
CA ASP A 30 3.37 0.70 2.87
C ASP A 30 4.13 1.84 2.20
N TRP A 31 5.43 1.67 2.01
CA TRP A 31 6.23 2.53 1.14
C TRP A 31 6.31 1.92 -0.24
N ILE A 32 5.62 2.52 -1.19
CA ILE A 32 5.54 2.09 -2.59
C ILE A 32 6.47 2.99 -3.39
N LYS A 33 7.58 2.44 -3.88
CA LYS A 33 8.48 3.09 -4.82
C LYS A 33 8.17 2.55 -6.22
N GLY A 34 7.51 3.36 -7.04
CA GLY A 34 7.36 3.16 -8.48
C GLY A 34 8.17 4.16 -9.28
N ASP A 35 8.25 3.93 -10.59
CA ASP A 35 8.75 4.90 -11.57
C ASP A 35 7.58 5.69 -12.18
N ALA A 36 7.76 6.96 -12.53
CA ALA A 36 6.71 7.79 -13.16
C ALA A 36 6.28 7.25 -14.55
N SER A 37 7.12 6.44 -15.20
CA SER A 37 6.82 5.72 -16.43
C SER A 37 6.10 4.38 -16.21
N SER A 38 5.99 3.92 -14.96
CA SER A 38 5.31 2.67 -14.62
C SER A 38 3.80 2.82 -14.83
N ILE A 39 3.23 1.93 -15.64
CA ILE A 39 1.79 1.88 -15.94
C ILE A 39 1.06 1.45 -14.67
N PHE A 40 0.66 2.41 -13.83
CA PHE A 40 -0.04 2.14 -12.58
C PHE A 40 -1.54 2.43 -12.67
N LEU A 41 -2.29 1.74 -11.81
CA LEU A 41 -3.72 1.92 -11.51
C LEU A 41 -4.00 3.15 -10.62
N TYR A 42 -3.22 4.23 -10.75
CA TYR A 42 -3.54 5.48 -10.06
C TYR A 42 -4.43 6.32 -10.97
N GLU A 43 -5.74 6.31 -10.70
CA GLU A 43 -6.65 7.27 -11.31
C GLU A 43 -6.41 8.65 -10.68
N SER A 44 -6.26 9.70 -11.50
CA SER A 44 -6.09 11.10 -11.05
C SER A 44 -4.76 11.45 -10.36
N VAL A 45 -3.64 10.98 -10.91
CA VAL A 45 -2.29 11.44 -10.50
C VAL A 45 -2.13 12.95 -10.72
N LYS A 46 -1.68 13.68 -9.70
CA LYS A 46 -1.37 15.11 -9.82
C LYS A 46 -0.17 15.33 -10.75
N PRO A 47 -0.19 16.35 -11.63
CA PRO A 47 0.98 16.74 -12.41
C PRO A 47 2.20 16.98 -11.49
N GLY A 48 3.33 16.34 -11.81
CA GLY A 48 4.57 16.44 -11.03
C GLY A 48 4.76 15.38 -9.93
N TRP A 49 3.86 14.40 -9.81
CA TRP A 49 4.07 13.27 -8.91
C TRP A 49 5.21 12.36 -9.40
N ASN A 50 6.05 11.90 -8.47
CA ASN A 50 7.31 11.21 -8.76
C ASN A 50 7.24 9.67 -8.60
N GLY A 51 6.04 9.09 -8.57
CA GLY A 51 5.87 7.63 -8.46
C GLY A 51 6.01 7.06 -7.04
N GLN A 52 6.32 7.90 -6.04
CA GLN A 52 6.45 7.45 -4.65
C GLN A 52 5.13 7.68 -3.88
N THR A 53 4.63 6.62 -3.25
CA THR A 53 3.43 6.67 -2.39
C THR A 53 3.74 6.06 -1.05
N THR A 54 3.33 6.73 0.03
CA THR A 54 3.20 6.11 1.35
C THR A 54 1.72 5.89 1.61
N LEU A 55 1.31 4.65 1.83
CA LEU A 55 -0.06 4.28 2.16
C LEU A 55 -0.15 3.89 3.64
N PHE A 56 -1.11 4.47 4.35
CA PHE A 56 -1.45 4.10 5.72
C PHE A 56 -2.78 3.35 5.72
N SER A 57 -2.84 2.25 6.46
CA SER A 57 -4.04 1.42 6.57
C SER A 57 -4.32 1.06 8.03
N VAL A 58 -5.58 1.13 8.41
CA VAL A 58 -6.07 0.72 9.73
C VAL A 58 -7.31 -0.14 9.52
N ALA A 59 -7.39 -1.28 10.19
CA ALA A 59 -8.53 -2.19 10.11
C ALA A 59 -8.89 -2.74 11.48
N LEU A 60 -10.19 -2.98 11.70
CA LEU A 60 -10.73 -3.66 12.87
C LEU A 60 -11.43 -4.92 12.37
N ASP A 61 -10.92 -6.08 12.78
CA ASP A 61 -11.44 -7.38 12.39
C ASP A 61 -12.13 -8.04 13.58
N PHE A 62 -13.28 -8.69 13.32
CA PHE A 62 -14.01 -9.46 14.33
C PHE A 62 -14.73 -10.67 13.70
N ILE A 63 -14.82 -11.76 14.47
CA ILE A 63 -15.53 -12.99 14.08
C ILE A 63 -16.78 -13.12 14.96
N PHE A 64 -17.94 -13.33 14.34
CA PHE A 64 -19.26 -13.49 14.98
C PHE A 64 -19.69 -14.95 15.08
#